data_AF-A0A3D3R783-F1
#
_entry.id   AF-A0A3D3R783-F1
#
_cell.length_a   1.000
_cell.length_b   1.000
_cell.length_c   1.000
_cell.angle_alpha   90.00
_cell.angle_beta   90.00
_cell.angle_gamma   90.00
#
_symmetry.space_group_name_H-M   'P 1'
#
loop_
_entity.id
_entity.type
_entity.pdbx_description
1 polymer ?
#
loop_
_entity_poly.entity_id
_entity_poly.type
_entity_poly.pdbx_seq_one_letter_code
_entity_poly.pdbx_strand_id
1 'polypeptide(L)'
;SYLGLVPSIKQSANTCSYGSITKQGNSHARWMLTQAAQNMARHPGPLGVSFRRLAKRKCWNVAVCATARKLVTIAWLMLKNNEPYRYASPTTTQHKLTRLRVAVTGQQRKAKHKGRRPGVKNGQNPPTRQVPSLNQVCEQEALPPAHGFEQLPTGEQKILRTLGVIEYVQEIQSERRIPRTIRSKKKTPQ
;
A
#
# COMPACT_ATOMS: atom_id res chain seq x y z
N SER A 1 13.90 -21.90 -1.10
CA SER A 1 12.98 -20.74 -1.02
C SER A 1 12.51 -20.38 -2.42
N TYR A 2 11.20 -20.27 -2.69
CA TYR A 2 10.68 -20.07 -4.05
C TYR A 2 10.96 -18.67 -4.64
N LEU A 3 11.20 -17.67 -3.78
CA LEU A 3 11.42 -16.25 -4.18
C LEU A 3 12.78 -15.69 -3.71
N GLY A 4 13.62 -16.54 -3.11
CA GLY A 4 14.94 -16.17 -2.61
C GLY A 4 14.96 -15.21 -1.41
N LEU A 5 13.84 -14.80 -0.83
CA LEU A 5 13.83 -13.76 0.22
C LEU A 5 14.21 -14.25 1.63
N VAL A 6 14.92 -15.38 1.72
CA VAL A 6 15.18 -16.11 2.97
C VAL A 6 16.66 -16.46 3.04
N PRO A 7 17.32 -16.35 4.21
CA PRO A 7 18.68 -16.85 4.40
C PRO A 7 18.76 -18.35 4.15
N SER A 8 19.92 -18.81 3.71
CA SER A 8 20.25 -20.23 3.70
C SER A 8 20.39 -20.71 5.15
N ILE A 9 19.92 -21.90 5.46
CA ILE A 9 20.04 -22.50 6.79
C ILE A 9 20.81 -23.81 6.62
N LYS A 10 21.90 -23.96 7.35
CA LYS A 10 22.62 -25.24 7.50
C LYS A 10 22.40 -25.70 8.93
N GLN A 11 21.69 -26.81 9.09
CA GLN A 11 21.37 -27.39 10.39
C GLN A 11 21.90 -28.82 10.44
N SER A 12 22.62 -29.16 11.51
CA SER A 12 23.16 -30.49 11.78
C SER A 12 23.05 -30.80 13.26
N ALA A 13 22.40 -31.91 13.63
CA ALA A 13 22.17 -32.34 15.02
C ALA A 13 21.81 -31.18 15.99
N ASN A 14 22.79 -30.65 16.73
CA ASN A 14 22.63 -29.59 17.73
C ASN A 14 23.02 -28.18 17.27
N THR A 15 23.45 -27.98 16.02
CA THR A 15 23.91 -26.67 15.53
C THR A 15 23.05 -26.17 14.36
N CYS A 16 22.73 -24.87 14.39
CA CYS A 16 22.01 -24.18 13.32
C CYS A 16 22.75 -22.90 12.93
N SER A 17 23.24 -22.86 11.70
CA SER A 17 24.00 -21.72 11.15
C SER A 17 23.21 -21.05 10.03
N TYR A 18 23.03 -19.73 10.14
CA TYR A 18 22.38 -18.91 9.12
C TYR A 18 23.42 -18.38 8.12
N GLY A 19 23.21 -18.65 6.84
CA GLY A 19 24.04 -18.18 5.74
C GLY A 19 23.45 -16.96 5.00
N SER A 20 23.99 -16.70 3.81
CA SER A 20 23.55 -15.60 2.96
C SER A 20 22.11 -15.75 2.45
N ILE A 21 21.52 -14.63 2.03
CA ILE A 21 20.18 -14.62 1.42
C ILE A 21 20.21 -15.42 0.12
N THR A 22 19.40 -16.48 0.06
CA THR A 22 19.32 -17.37 -1.10
C THR A 22 18.90 -16.60 -2.36
N LYS A 23 19.59 -16.77 -3.48
CA LYS A 23 19.15 -16.20 -4.78
C LYS A 23 18.32 -17.20 -5.60
N GLN A 24 17.77 -18.21 -4.94
CA GLN A 24 16.97 -19.27 -5.57
C GLN A 24 15.59 -18.77 -6.00
N GLY A 25 15.08 -19.31 -7.10
CA GLY A 25 13.78 -18.98 -7.67
C GLY A 25 13.83 -17.93 -8.78
N ASN A 26 12.67 -17.36 -9.12
CA ASN A 26 12.55 -16.40 -10.22
C ASN A 26 13.21 -15.05 -9.87
N SER A 27 14.25 -14.68 -10.62
CA SER A 27 15.02 -13.44 -10.44
C SER A 27 14.19 -12.18 -10.68
N HIS A 28 13.29 -12.19 -11.68
CA HIS A 28 12.40 -11.07 -11.98
C HIS A 28 11.38 -10.85 -10.86
N ALA A 29 10.78 -11.93 -10.34
CA ALA A 29 9.84 -11.84 -9.22
C ALA A 29 10.53 -11.24 -7.98
N ARG A 30 11.75 -11.70 -7.67
CA ARG A 30 12.57 -11.14 -6.60
C ARG A 30 12.85 -9.65 -6.81
N TRP A 31 13.23 -9.26 -8.02
CA TRP A 31 13.53 -7.87 -8.36
C TRP A 31 12.29 -6.98 -8.16
N MET A 32 11.13 -7.39 -8.69
CA MET A 32 9.86 -6.65 -8.52
C MET A 32 9.49 -6.48 -7.03
N LEU A 33 9.61 -7.54 -6.23
CA LEU A 33 9.33 -7.48 -4.80
C LEU A 33 10.30 -6.56 -4.05
N THR A 34 11.56 -6.52 -4.48
CA THR A 34 12.57 -5.63 -3.92
C THR A 34 12.23 -4.17 -4.23
N GLN A 35 11.84 -3.85 -5.46
CA GLN A 35 11.41 -2.50 -5.85
C GLN A 35 10.13 -2.08 -5.11
N ALA A 36 9.15 -2.97 -4.99
CA ALA A 36 7.94 -2.73 -4.22
C ALA A 36 8.25 -2.45 -2.75
N ALA A 37 9.15 -3.23 -2.14
CA ALA A 37 9.58 -3.04 -0.76
C ALA A 37 10.32 -1.71 -0.54
N GLN A 38 11.13 -1.26 -1.50
CA GLN A 38 11.78 0.07 -1.42
C GLN A 38 10.74 1.20 -1.43
N ASN A 39 9.68 1.08 -2.24
CA ASN A 39 8.60 2.06 -2.27
C ASN A 39 7.88 2.18 -0.90
N MET A 40 7.78 1.08 -0.15
CA MET A 40 7.13 1.06 1.17
C MET A 40 7.78 2.00 2.19
N ALA A 41 9.04 2.41 2.01
CA ALA A 41 9.70 3.37 2.89
C ALA A 41 8.89 4.68 3.06
N ARG A 42 8.19 5.09 2.01
CA ARG A 42 7.37 6.33 1.97
C ARG A 42 5.90 6.10 2.32
N HIS A 43 5.48 4.85 2.50
CA HIS A 43 4.08 4.54 2.77
C HIS A 43 3.68 4.97 4.20
N PRO A 44 2.55 5.68 4.40
CA PRO A 44 2.11 6.11 5.74
C PRO A 44 1.60 4.96 6.61
N GLY A 45 1.09 3.88 6.01
CA GLY A 45 0.54 2.72 6.71
C GLY A 45 1.52 1.84 7.51
N PRO A 46 1.03 0.76 8.15
CA PRO A 46 1.78 -0.05 9.11
C PRO A 46 3.01 -0.75 8.54
N LEU A 47 2.96 -1.13 7.25
CA LEU A 47 4.12 -1.68 6.53
C LEU A 47 5.25 -0.65 6.41
N GLY A 48 4.93 0.60 6.09
CA GLY A 48 5.94 1.65 5.98
C GLY A 48 6.56 2.00 7.32
N VAL A 49 5.77 2.05 8.40
CA VAL A 49 6.30 2.22 9.77
C VAL A 49 7.21 1.05 10.15
N SER A 50 6.79 -0.19 9.87
CA SER A 50 7.62 -1.39 10.10
C SER A 50 8.94 -1.33 9.35
N PHE A 51 8.92 -0.92 8.07
CA PHE A 51 10.11 -0.72 7.26
C PHE A 51 11.04 0.31 7.90
N ARG A 52 10.52 1.50 8.21
CA ARG A 52 11.30 2.61 8.80
C ARG A 52 11.91 2.21 10.15
N ARG A 53 11.16 1.53 11.02
CA ARG A 53 11.66 1.02 12.30
C ARG A 53 12.76 -0.01 12.14
N LEU A 54 12.68 -0.86 11.12
CA LEU A 54 13.72 -1.85 10.85
C LEU A 54 14.97 -1.22 10.24
N ALA A 55 14.80 -0.29 9.30
CA ALA A 55 15.89 0.47 8.68
C ALA A 55 16.65 1.36 9.67
N LYS A 56 16.02 1.78 10.77
CA LYS A 56 16.71 2.46 11.88
C LYS A 56 17.60 1.52 12.70
N ARG A 57 17.29 0.22 12.79
CA ARG A 57 18.00 -0.76 13.62
C ARG A 57 19.00 -1.63 12.84
N LYS A 58 18.81 -1.75 11.53
CA LYS A 58 19.57 -2.64 10.63
C LYS A 58 19.85 -1.89 9.33
N CYS A 59 20.79 -2.41 8.53
CA CYS A 59 21.10 -1.81 7.24
C CYS A 59 19.88 -1.82 6.29
N TRP A 60 19.88 -0.86 5.36
CA TRP A 60 18.78 -0.64 4.42
C TRP A 60 18.40 -1.91 3.65
N ASN A 61 19.39 -2.66 3.14
CA ASN A 61 19.16 -3.86 2.34
C ASN A 61 18.47 -4.98 3.14
N VAL A 62 18.77 -5.10 4.44
CA VAL A 62 18.09 -6.04 5.33
C VAL A 62 16.64 -5.62 5.54
N ALA A 63 16.38 -4.31 5.72
CA ALA A 63 15.02 -3.80 5.85
C ALA A 63 14.18 -4.03 4.58
N VAL A 64 14.78 -3.83 3.40
CA VAL A 64 14.15 -4.12 2.10
C VAL A 64 13.83 -5.61 1.97
N CYS A 65 14.78 -6.51 2.24
CA CYS A 65 14.54 -7.94 2.11
C CYS A 65 13.47 -8.45 3.09
N ALA A 66 13.53 -8.01 4.35
CA ALA A 66 12.53 -8.35 5.36
C ALA A 66 11.13 -7.84 4.98
N THR A 67 11.04 -6.63 4.41
CA THR A 67 9.77 -6.06 3.96
C THR A 67 9.24 -6.77 2.71
N ALA A 68 10.11 -7.14 1.76
CA ALA A 68 9.74 -7.96 0.63
C ALA A 68 9.16 -9.32 1.07
N ARG A 69 9.77 -9.97 2.08
CA ARG A 69 9.22 -11.20 2.67
C ARG A 69 7.83 -10.96 3.27
N LYS A 70 7.63 -9.86 4.02
CA LYS A 70 6.30 -9.49 4.55
C LYS A 70 5.27 -9.25 3.45
N LEU A 71 5.65 -8.60 2.35
CA LEU A 71 4.76 -8.37 1.21
C LEU A 71 4.30 -9.69 0.58
N VAL A 72 5.19 -10.68 0.44
CA VAL A 72 4.82 -12.02 -0.06
C VAL A 72 3.80 -12.69 0.85
N THR A 73 4.03 -12.65 2.17
CA THR A 73 3.08 -13.24 3.14
C THR A 73 1.71 -12.57 3.04
N ILE A 74 1.68 -11.24 2.93
CA ILE A 74 0.43 -10.50 2.76
C ILE A 74 -0.25 -10.85 1.44
N ALA A 75 0.48 -10.91 0.33
CA ALA A 75 -0.08 -11.28 -0.96
C ALA A 75 -0.68 -12.70 -0.94
N TRP A 76 -0.01 -13.65 -0.28
CA TRP A 76 -0.54 -15.00 -0.11
C TRP A 76 -1.81 -15.01 0.75
N LEU A 77 -1.86 -14.27 1.86
CA LEU A 77 -3.06 -14.18 2.70
C LEU A 77 -4.23 -13.53 1.95
N MET A 78 -3.97 -12.48 1.17
CA MET A 78 -4.99 -11.84 0.33
C MET A 78 -5.57 -12.81 -0.69
N LEU A 79 -4.73 -13.60 -1.35
CA LEU A 79 -5.17 -14.61 -2.32
C LEU A 79 -5.92 -15.76 -1.64
N LYS A 80 -5.44 -16.24 -0.50
CA LYS A 80 -6.05 -17.36 0.23
C LYS A 80 -7.43 -17.00 0.78
N ASN A 81 -7.57 -15.79 1.34
CA ASN A 81 -8.81 -15.35 1.97
C ASN A 81 -9.74 -14.61 1.00
N ASN A 82 -9.27 -14.32 -0.22
CA ASN A 82 -9.95 -13.47 -1.20
C ASN A 82 -10.32 -12.08 -0.65
N GLU A 83 -9.42 -11.48 0.12
CA GLU A 83 -9.62 -10.18 0.77
C GLU A 83 -8.69 -9.11 0.18
N PRO A 84 -9.18 -7.87 0.00
CA PRO A 84 -8.30 -6.77 -0.41
C PRO A 84 -7.31 -6.41 0.71
N TYR A 85 -6.21 -5.76 0.34
CA TYR A 85 -5.26 -5.26 1.32
C TYR A 85 -5.90 -4.12 2.15
N ARG A 86 -6.07 -4.36 3.45
CA ARG A 86 -6.80 -3.46 4.37
C ARG A 86 -6.20 -2.06 4.50
N TYR A 87 -4.90 -1.91 4.27
CA TYR A 87 -4.18 -0.63 4.45
C TYR A 87 -3.73 -0.02 3.12
N ALA A 88 -4.47 -0.29 2.04
CA ALA A 88 -4.17 0.25 0.72
C ALA A 88 -4.58 1.73 0.62
N SER A 89 -3.81 2.53 -0.13
CA SER A 89 -4.23 3.88 -0.49
C SER A 89 -5.46 3.83 -1.41
N PRO A 90 -6.60 4.45 -1.05
CA PRO A 90 -7.83 4.35 -1.85
C PRO A 90 -7.67 4.95 -3.24
N THR A 91 -6.87 6.02 -3.39
CA THR A 91 -6.64 6.66 -4.69
C THR A 91 -5.85 5.77 -5.65
N THR A 92 -4.77 5.16 -5.17
CA THR A 92 -3.92 4.25 -5.96
C THR A 92 -4.69 2.98 -6.31
N THR A 93 -5.45 2.44 -5.35
CA THR A 93 -6.31 1.26 -5.56
C THR A 93 -7.38 1.56 -6.61
N GLN A 94 -8.08 2.69 -6.50
CA GLN A 94 -9.09 3.10 -7.48
C GLN A 94 -8.50 3.23 -8.88
N HIS A 95 -7.32 3.85 -9.02
CA HIS A 95 -6.64 3.97 -10.31
C HIS A 95 -6.27 2.61 -10.90
N LYS A 96 -5.76 1.70 -10.07
CA LYS A 96 -5.43 0.32 -10.47
C LYS A 96 -6.68 -0.42 -10.94
N LEU A 97 -7.73 -0.44 -10.13
CA LEU A 97 -8.95 -1.18 -10.43
C LEU A 97 -9.69 -0.59 -11.64
N THR A 98 -9.70 0.74 -11.78
CA THR A 98 -10.26 1.41 -12.98
C THR A 98 -9.49 0.99 -14.24
N ARG A 99 -8.15 0.96 -14.20
CA ARG A 99 -7.35 0.50 -15.35
C ARG A 99 -7.63 -0.95 -15.70
N LEU A 100 -7.71 -1.82 -14.69
CA LEU A 100 -8.02 -3.24 -14.90
C LEU A 100 -9.42 -3.41 -15.48
N ARG A 101 -10.43 -2.73 -14.95
CA ARG A 101 -11.78 -2.74 -15.51
C ARG A 101 -11.79 -2.33 -16.97
N VAL A 102 -11.18 -1.19 -17.31
CA VAL A 102 -11.16 -0.68 -18.69
C VAL A 102 -10.44 -1.66 -19.61
N ALA A 103 -9.33 -2.27 -19.15
CA ALA A 103 -8.62 -3.27 -19.94
C ALA A 103 -9.45 -4.53 -20.20
N VAL A 104 -10.28 -4.96 -19.24
CA VAL A 104 -11.11 -6.18 -19.36
C VAL A 104 -12.42 -5.91 -20.11
N THR A 105 -13.08 -4.78 -19.84
CA THR A 105 -14.44 -4.48 -20.35
C THR A 105 -14.47 -3.51 -21.53
N GLY A 106 -13.38 -2.77 -21.77
CA GLY A 106 -13.32 -1.69 -22.76
C GLY A 106 -14.09 -0.42 -22.39
N GLN A 107 -14.88 -0.43 -21.30
CA GLN A 107 -15.80 0.65 -20.97
C GLN A 107 -15.27 1.54 -19.84
N GLN A 108 -15.35 2.85 -20.05
CA GLN A 108 -15.12 3.84 -18.99
C GLN A 108 -16.42 4.18 -18.28
N ARG A 109 -16.38 4.23 -16.95
CA ARG A 109 -17.53 4.70 -16.16
C ARG A 109 -17.74 6.20 -16.37
N LYS A 110 -18.98 6.58 -16.68
CA LYS A 110 -19.39 7.99 -16.68
C LYS A 110 -19.46 8.48 -15.24
N ALA A 111 -18.99 9.71 -15.00
CA ALA A 111 -19.14 10.34 -13.69
C ALA A 111 -20.64 10.51 -13.36
N LYS A 112 -21.06 10.11 -12.16
CA LYS A 112 -22.46 10.27 -11.69
C LYS A 112 -22.94 11.71 -11.79
N HIS A 113 -22.05 12.67 -11.52
CA HIS A 113 -22.32 14.09 -11.67
C HIS A 113 -21.28 14.70 -12.60
N LYS A 114 -21.74 15.49 -13.58
CA LYS A 114 -20.84 16.39 -14.31
C LYS A 114 -20.27 17.36 -13.29
N GLY A 115 -18.97 17.25 -13.01
CA GLY A 115 -18.31 18.14 -12.06
C GLY A 115 -18.62 19.59 -12.41
N ARG A 116 -19.00 20.40 -11.41
CA ARG A 116 -19.18 21.84 -11.61
C ARG A 116 -17.87 22.39 -12.17
N ARG A 117 -17.93 23.27 -13.17
CA ARG A 117 -16.74 23.98 -13.66
C ARG A 117 -16.02 24.54 -12.42
N PRO A 118 -14.70 24.33 -12.28
CA PRO A 118 -13.96 24.87 -11.15
C PRO A 118 -14.31 26.36 -11.03
N GLY A 119 -14.79 26.78 -9.85
CA GLY A 119 -14.98 28.21 -9.57
C GLY A 119 -13.66 28.96 -9.79
N VAL A 120 -13.73 30.29 -9.89
CA VAL A 120 -12.57 31.17 -10.05
C VAL A 120 -11.43 30.70 -9.14
N LYS A 121 -10.25 30.43 -9.72
CA LYS A 121 -9.10 29.78 -9.06
C LYS A 121 -8.61 30.50 -7.80
N ASN A 122 -9.01 31.77 -7.63
CA ASN A 122 -8.54 32.69 -6.60
C ASN A 122 -9.64 33.02 -5.55
N GLY A 123 -10.72 32.24 -5.48
CA GLY A 123 -11.76 32.43 -4.45
C GLY A 123 -11.33 31.93 -3.06
N GLN A 124 -12.05 32.35 -2.02
CA GLN A 124 -11.85 31.95 -0.61
C GLN A 124 -11.82 30.42 -0.39
N ASN A 125 -12.41 29.63 -1.30
CA ASN A 125 -12.41 28.17 -1.26
C ASN A 125 -11.52 27.59 -2.38
N PRO A 126 -10.35 27.01 -2.07
CA PRO A 126 -9.49 26.40 -3.08
C PRO A 126 -10.15 25.18 -3.73
N PRO A 127 -9.80 24.85 -4.98
CA PRO A 127 -10.40 23.71 -5.67
C PRO A 127 -10.06 22.40 -4.94
N THR A 128 -11.08 21.67 -4.48
CA THR A 128 -10.88 20.38 -3.79
C THR A 128 -11.04 19.19 -4.74
N ARG A 129 -10.46 18.04 -4.39
CA ARG A 129 -10.72 16.74 -5.02
C ARG A 129 -11.26 15.77 -3.96
N GLN A 130 -12.31 15.04 -4.32
CA GLN A 130 -12.81 13.94 -3.50
C GLN A 130 -11.86 12.74 -3.58
N VAL A 131 -11.54 12.20 -2.42
CA VAL A 131 -10.87 10.92 -2.24
C VAL A 131 -11.94 9.95 -1.71
N PRO A 132 -12.24 8.88 -2.46
CA PRO A 132 -13.19 7.87 -2.00
C PRO A 132 -12.61 7.11 -0.81
N SER A 133 -13.48 6.52 0.02
CA SER A 133 -13.04 5.56 1.02
C SER A 133 -12.57 4.26 0.36
N LEU A 134 -11.71 3.51 1.05
CA LEU A 134 -11.24 2.21 0.55
C LEU A 134 -12.41 1.23 0.35
N ASN A 135 -13.39 1.24 1.26
CA ASN A 135 -14.58 0.39 1.17
C ASN A 135 -15.44 0.75 -0.03
N GLN A 136 -15.67 2.05 -0.27
CA GLN A 136 -16.39 2.49 -1.46
C GLN A 136 -15.68 2.06 -2.75
N VAL A 137 -14.35 2.10 -2.79
CA VAL A 137 -13.57 1.61 -3.95
C VAL A 137 -13.72 0.11 -4.14
N CYS A 138 -13.70 -0.68 -3.06
CA CYS A 138 -13.92 -2.13 -3.11
C CYS A 138 -15.35 -2.47 -3.55
N GLU A 139 -16.36 -1.85 -2.94
CA GLU A 139 -17.78 -2.02 -3.28
C GLU A 139 -18.06 -1.67 -4.75
N GLN A 140 -17.44 -0.61 -5.26
CA GLN A 140 -17.55 -0.22 -6.67
C GLN A 140 -17.11 -1.31 -7.64
N GLU A 141 -16.24 -2.22 -7.22
CA GLU A 141 -15.67 -3.31 -8.01
C GLU A 141 -16.23 -4.68 -7.57
N ALA A 142 -17.27 -4.70 -6.73
CA ALA A 142 -17.83 -5.91 -6.13
C ALA A 142 -16.79 -6.75 -5.35
N LEU A 143 -15.78 -6.10 -4.76
CA LEU A 143 -14.80 -6.74 -3.89
C LEU A 143 -15.29 -6.70 -2.43
N PRO A 144 -14.89 -7.68 -1.59
CA PRO A 144 -15.19 -7.64 -0.17
C PRO A 144 -14.70 -6.33 0.47
N PRO A 145 -15.43 -5.78 1.46
CA PRO A 145 -15.03 -4.55 2.12
C PRO A 145 -13.75 -4.75 2.92
N ALA A 146 -12.90 -3.72 2.99
CA ALA A 146 -11.80 -3.70 3.92
C ALA A 146 -12.35 -3.40 5.33
N HIS A 147 -12.14 -4.33 6.26
CA HIS A 147 -12.61 -4.13 7.64
C HIS A 147 -12.06 -2.85 8.25
N GLY A 148 -12.96 -2.15 8.96
CA GLY A 148 -12.62 -0.93 9.65
C GLY A 148 -11.79 -1.18 10.91
N PHE A 149 -11.23 -0.13 11.53
CA PHE A 149 -10.40 -0.31 12.75
C PHE A 149 -11.16 -1.04 13.87
N GLU A 150 -12.43 -0.72 14.05
CA GLU A 150 -13.29 -1.30 15.09
C GLU A 150 -13.64 -2.76 14.82
N GLN A 151 -13.71 -3.16 13.55
CA GLN A 151 -13.99 -4.54 13.13
C GLN A 151 -12.75 -5.45 13.16
N LEU A 152 -11.56 -4.92 13.47
CA LEU A 152 -10.33 -5.71 13.53
C LEU A 152 -10.24 -6.51 14.84
N PRO A 153 -9.59 -7.70 14.84
CA PRO A 153 -9.29 -8.43 16.06
C PRO A 153 -8.45 -7.61 17.05
N THR A 154 -8.64 -7.83 18.36
CA THR A 154 -7.99 -7.07 19.43
C THR A 154 -6.45 -7.05 19.31
N GLY A 155 -5.85 -8.14 18.85
CA GLY A 155 -4.39 -8.22 18.65
C GLY A 155 -3.90 -7.27 17.55
N GLU A 156 -4.63 -7.16 16.45
CA GLU A 156 -4.29 -6.25 15.35
C GLU A 156 -4.49 -4.78 15.76
N GLN A 157 -5.57 -4.50 16.50
CA GLN A 157 -5.78 -3.17 17.08
C GLN A 157 -4.61 -2.74 17.98
N LYS A 158 -4.11 -3.62 18.86
CA LYS A 158 -2.93 -3.35 19.70
C LYS A 158 -1.71 -2.99 18.85
N ILE A 159 -1.45 -3.74 17.79
CA ILE A 159 -0.32 -3.50 16.88
C ILE A 159 -0.45 -2.11 16.22
N LEU A 160 -1.64 -1.75 15.75
CA LEU A 160 -1.88 -0.44 15.13
C LEU A 160 -1.68 0.72 16.11
N ARG A 161 -2.10 0.55 17.37
CA ARG A 161 -1.83 1.51 18.46
C ARG A 161 -0.33 1.64 18.69
N THR A 162 0.40 0.53 18.83
CA THR A 162 1.86 0.53 19.02
C THR A 162 2.62 1.16 17.85
N LEU A 163 2.09 1.04 16.62
CA LEU A 163 2.70 1.65 15.44
C LEU A 163 2.30 3.12 15.25
N GLY A 164 1.30 3.63 15.97
CA GLY A 164 0.79 5.00 15.84
C GLY A 164 0.13 5.28 14.49
N VAL A 165 -0.61 4.32 13.93
CA VAL A 165 -1.15 4.39 12.56
C VAL A 165 -2.69 4.45 12.53
N ILE A 166 -3.32 4.69 13.67
CA ILE A 166 -4.79 4.65 13.81
C ILE A 166 -5.45 5.72 12.94
N GLU A 167 -4.93 6.94 12.99
CA GLU A 167 -5.43 8.07 12.20
C GLU A 167 -5.44 7.73 10.71
N TYR A 168 -4.35 7.15 10.20
CA TYR A 168 -4.28 6.72 8.82
C TYR A 168 -5.31 5.63 8.47
N VAL A 169 -5.54 4.68 9.39
CA VAL A 169 -6.54 3.61 9.18
C VAL A 169 -7.96 4.16 9.15
N GLN A 170 -8.28 5.14 9.99
CA GLN A 170 -9.57 5.83 9.97
C GLN A 170 -9.70 6.70 8.70
N GLU A 171 -8.63 7.40 8.33
CA GLU A 171 -8.55 8.28 7.16
C GLU A 171 -8.83 7.54 5.84
N ILE A 172 -8.32 6.30 5.68
CA ILE A 172 -8.60 5.47 4.49
C ILE A 172 -10.05 4.96 4.44
N GLN A 173 -10.75 4.90 5.57
CA GLN A 173 -12.14 4.43 5.66
C GLN A 173 -13.15 5.56 5.48
N SER A 174 -12.76 6.80 5.78
CA SER A 174 -13.60 7.97 5.56
C SER A 174 -13.54 8.47 4.11
N GLU A 175 -14.68 8.84 3.53
CA GLU A 175 -14.70 9.69 2.34
C GLU A 175 -14.29 11.12 2.73
N ARG A 176 -13.44 11.75 1.92
CA ARG A 176 -12.95 13.10 2.23
C ARG A 176 -12.64 13.92 1.00
N ARG A 177 -12.60 15.24 1.18
CA ARG A 177 -12.17 16.20 0.15
C ARG A 177 -10.84 16.81 0.57
N ILE A 178 -9.86 16.72 -0.32
CA ILE A 178 -8.51 17.27 -0.11
C ILE A 178 -8.34 18.46 -1.07
N PRO A 179 -7.73 19.58 -0.64
CA PRO A 179 -7.38 20.67 -1.56
C PRO A 179 -6.48 20.13 -2.69
N ARG A 180 -6.76 20.53 -3.93
CA ARG A 180 -5.87 20.21 -5.05
C ARG A 180 -4.60 21.03 -4.87
N THR A 181 -3.49 20.34 -4.63
CA THR A 181 -2.18 20.96 -4.61
C THR A 181 -1.94 21.68 -5.93
N ILE A 182 -1.79 23.00 -5.88
CA ILE A 182 -1.41 23.80 -7.03
C ILE A 182 0.06 23.48 -7.29
N ARG A 183 0.36 22.81 -8.41
CA ARG A 183 1.75 22.71 -8.87
C ARG A 183 2.22 24.14 -9.14
N SER A 184 3.12 24.68 -8.31
CA SER A 184 3.85 25.88 -8.67
C SER A 184 4.58 25.59 -9.98
N LYS A 185 4.35 26.40 -11.03
CA LYS A 185 5.21 26.35 -12.22
C LYS A 185 6.64 26.53 -11.73
N LYS A 186 7.51 25.52 -11.93
CA LYS A 186 8.95 25.72 -11.74
C LYS A 186 9.32 26.90 -12.63
N LYS A 187 9.78 28.02 -12.05
CA LYS A 187 10.44 29.08 -12.81
C LYS A 187 11.65 28.42 -13.46
N THR A 188 11.64 28.30 -14.79
CA THR A 188 12.84 27.98 -15.55
C THR A 188 13.82 29.14 -15.31
N PRO A 189 15.05 28.90 -14.79
CA PRO A 189 16.06 29.93 -14.82
C PRO A 189 16.36 30.27 -16.29
N GLN A 190 16.37 31.58 -16.60
CA GLN A 190 16.84 32.10 -17.89
C GLN A 190 18.36 32.01 -17.94
#